data_AF-A0A1H4ARU1-F1
#
_entry.id   AF-A0A1H4ARU1-F1
#
_cell.length_a   1.000
_cell.length_b   1.000
_cell.length_c   1.000
_cell.angle_alpha   90.00
_cell.angle_beta   90.00
_cell.angle_gamma   90.00
#
_symmetry.space_group_name_H-M   'P 1'
#
loop_
_entity.id
_entity.type
_entity.pdbx_description
1 polymer ?
#
loop_
_entity_poly.entity_id
_entity_poly.type
_entity_poly.pdbx_seq_one_letter_code
_entity_poly.pdbx_strand_id
1 'polypeptide(L)'
;MICLIMNCISLPGITAISYVPCDSLPADLIYQALTGFPVTISSSATEIALKSIPSCEVEESPDNNTQIEKAKLSFTTLDTLPTSMPLAFLITTSAGNHYILGTREKLYPTIKVTKNTSKPDAEASVHRYEVSFTARKALIPYNP
;
A
#
# COMPACT_ATOMS: atom_id res chain seq x y z
N MET A 1 -18.33 10.85 27.44
CA MET A 1 -17.78 9.65 26.77
C MET A 1 -17.80 9.95 25.28
N ILE A 2 -16.71 10.50 24.74
CA ILE A 2 -16.66 10.93 23.34
C ILE A 2 -16.31 9.69 22.53
N CYS A 3 -17.27 9.21 21.75
CA CYS A 3 -17.08 8.11 20.82
C CYS A 3 -16.04 8.58 19.79
N LEU A 4 -14.81 8.05 19.87
CA LEU A 4 -13.78 8.26 18.87
C LEU A 4 -14.31 7.63 17.58
N ILE A 5 -14.74 8.47 16.64
CA ILE A 5 -15.21 8.04 15.32
C ILE A 5 -13.96 7.53 14.60
N MET A 6 -13.72 6.22 14.66
CA MET A 6 -12.73 5.55 13.83
C MET A 6 -13.33 5.50 12.43
N ASN A 7 -12.82 6.33 11.53
CA ASN A 7 -13.29 6.39 10.16
C ASN A 7 -12.51 5.34 9.34
N CYS A 8 -13.24 4.37 8.79
CA CYS A 8 -12.67 3.30 7.98
C CYS A 8 -13.06 3.54 6.52
N ILE A 9 -12.08 3.89 5.67
CA ILE A 9 -12.30 4.17 4.25
C ILE A 9 -11.76 2.98 3.45
N SER A 10 -12.59 2.42 2.56
CA SER A 10 -12.12 1.43 1.58
C SER A 10 -11.92 2.08 0.22
N LEU A 11 -10.81 1.76 -0.45
CA LEU A 11 -10.51 2.22 -1.81
C LEU A 11 -11.34 1.41 -2.82
N PRO A 12 -12.27 2.07 -3.55
CA PRO A 12 -13.11 1.36 -4.52
C PRO A 12 -12.33 1.06 -5.80
N GLY A 13 -12.61 -0.12 -6.39
CA GLY A 13 -12.27 -0.42 -7.78
C GLY A 13 -10.77 -0.45 -8.09
N ILE A 14 -9.93 -1.01 -7.22
CA ILE A 14 -8.50 -1.17 -7.50
C ILE A 14 -8.33 -2.10 -8.72
N THR A 15 -7.66 -1.61 -9.76
CA THR A 15 -7.45 -2.31 -11.04
C THR A 15 -6.05 -2.87 -11.19
N ALA A 16 -5.04 -2.20 -10.63
CA ALA A 16 -3.65 -2.63 -10.73
C ALA A 16 -2.87 -2.28 -9.47
N ILE A 17 -1.89 -3.12 -9.14
CA ILE A 17 -0.93 -2.90 -8.07
C ILE A 17 0.47 -3.12 -8.64
N SER A 18 1.36 -2.17 -8.37
CA SER A 18 2.79 -2.29 -8.66
C SER A 18 3.59 -2.05 -7.38
N TYR A 19 4.86 -2.43 -7.38
CA TYR A 19 5.77 -2.12 -6.28
C TYR A 19 7.05 -1.43 -6.78
N VAL A 20 7.66 -0.66 -5.88
CA VAL A 20 8.96 -0.01 -6.07
C VAL A 20 9.78 -0.11 -4.78
N PRO A 21 11.12 -0.12 -4.86
CA PRO A 21 11.96 0.05 -3.68
C PRO A 21 11.73 1.42 -3.04
N CYS A 22 11.60 1.47 -1.70
CA CYS A 22 11.40 2.72 -0.97
C CYS A 22 12.52 3.76 -1.24
N ASP A 23 13.76 3.31 -1.42
CA ASP A 23 14.90 4.18 -1.76
C ASP A 23 14.74 4.94 -3.09
N SER A 24 13.91 4.44 -4.00
CA SER A 24 13.66 5.08 -5.30
C SER A 24 12.60 6.18 -5.25
N LEU A 25 11.95 6.38 -4.11
CA LEU A 25 10.91 7.39 -3.92
C LEU A 25 11.49 8.77 -3.63
N PRO A 26 10.76 9.86 -3.96
CA PRO A 26 11.13 11.19 -3.51
C PRO A 26 11.05 11.30 -1.98
N ALA A 27 11.78 12.28 -1.45
CA ALA A 27 11.80 12.60 -0.03
C ALA A 27 10.48 13.25 0.41
N ASP A 28 10.14 13.10 1.69
CA ASP A 28 9.13 13.92 2.38
C ASP A 28 7.73 13.81 1.76
N LEU A 29 7.43 12.64 1.17
CA LEU A 29 6.16 12.35 0.49
C LEU A 29 4.95 12.62 1.38
N ILE A 30 5.04 12.25 2.66
CA ILE A 30 3.97 12.50 3.63
C ILE A 30 3.74 14.00 3.80
N TYR A 31 4.81 14.80 3.93
CA TYR A 31 4.69 16.24 4.12
C TYR A 31 4.17 16.95 2.86
N GLN A 32 4.60 16.51 1.67
CA GLN A 32 4.05 17.00 0.41
C GLN A 32 2.53 16.75 0.34
N ALA A 33 2.09 15.54 0.66
CA ALA A 33 0.68 15.19 0.69
C ALA A 33 -0.12 16.02 1.70
N LEU A 34 0.42 16.22 2.91
CA LEU A 34 -0.23 17.01 3.96
C LEU A 34 -0.35 18.49 3.63
N THR A 35 0.58 19.03 2.83
CA THR A 35 0.57 20.43 2.40
C THR A 35 -0.22 20.66 1.10
N GLY A 36 -0.73 19.59 0.48
CA GLY A 36 -1.42 19.65 -0.81
C GLY A 36 -0.47 19.87 -1.99
N PHE A 37 0.84 19.68 -1.80
CA PHE A 37 1.81 19.77 -2.88
C PHE A 37 1.67 18.54 -3.81
N PRO A 38 1.72 18.73 -5.14
CA PRO A 38 1.61 17.61 -6.07
C PRO A 38 2.78 16.64 -5.90
N VAL A 39 2.46 15.39 -5.63
CA VAL A 39 3.44 14.30 -5.54
C VAL A 39 3.60 13.68 -6.94
N THR A 40 4.83 13.57 -7.42
CA THR A 40 5.14 12.89 -8.69
C THR A 40 6.09 11.72 -8.45
N ILE A 41 5.78 10.57 -9.05
CA ILE A 41 6.61 9.37 -8.93
C ILE A 41 7.18 9.01 -10.29
N SER A 42 8.48 9.23 -10.49
CA SER A 42 9.18 8.91 -11.75
C SER A 42 10.02 7.62 -11.67
N SER A 43 9.65 6.69 -10.78
CA SER A 43 10.40 5.47 -10.53
C SER A 43 9.88 4.30 -11.37
N SER A 44 10.79 3.38 -11.75
CA SER A 44 10.44 2.17 -12.49
C SER A 44 9.68 1.19 -11.59
N ALA A 45 8.34 1.19 -11.70
CA ALA A 45 7.47 0.29 -10.97
C ALA A 45 7.38 -1.08 -11.64
N THR A 46 7.35 -2.14 -10.82
CA THR A 46 7.11 -3.51 -11.27
C THR A 46 5.67 -3.89 -11.02
N GLU A 47 4.91 -4.18 -12.07
CA GLU A 47 3.52 -4.60 -11.98
C GLU A 47 3.40 -6.00 -11.38
N ILE A 48 2.40 -6.20 -10.52
CA ILE A 48 2.10 -7.48 -9.89
C ILE A 48 0.92 -8.13 -10.62
N ALA A 49 1.08 -9.38 -11.07
CA ALA A 49 -0.01 -10.11 -11.69
C ALA A 49 -1.04 -10.56 -10.62
N LEU A 50 -2.16 -9.84 -10.53
CA LEU A 50 -3.21 -10.10 -9.56
C LEU A 50 -4.04 -11.34 -9.93
N LYS A 51 -4.29 -12.21 -8.94
CA LYS A 51 -5.16 -13.40 -9.06
C LYS A 51 -6.52 -13.24 -8.40
N SER A 52 -6.67 -12.25 -7.54
CA SER A 52 -7.92 -11.90 -6.89
C SER A 52 -8.14 -10.40 -6.96
N ILE A 53 -9.38 -9.97 -6.72
CA ILE A 53 -9.69 -8.55 -6.51
C ILE A 53 -8.92 -8.10 -5.26
N PRO A 54 -8.03 -7.10 -5.37
CA PRO A 54 -7.33 -6.59 -4.21
C PRO A 54 -8.24 -5.65 -3.41
N SER A 55 -7.92 -5.48 -2.13
CA SER A 55 -8.61 -4.52 -1.25
C SER A 55 -7.60 -3.63 -0.53
N CYS A 56 -7.95 -2.36 -0.37
CA CYS A 56 -7.19 -1.44 0.46
C CYS A 56 -8.13 -0.72 1.42
N GLU A 57 -7.80 -0.78 2.70
CA GLU A 57 -8.57 -0.18 3.79
C GLU A 57 -7.68 0.83 4.50
N VAL A 58 -8.23 2.00 4.83
CA VAL A 58 -7.53 3.05 5.57
C VAL A 58 -8.33 3.33 6.83
N GLU A 59 -7.69 3.14 7.98
CA GLU A 59 -8.26 3.44 9.30
C GLU A 59 -7.65 4.74 9.78
N GLU A 60 -8.49 5.69 10.20
CA GLU A 60 -8.05 6.96 10.79
C GLU A 60 -8.24 6.91 12.31
N SER A 61 -7.17 7.21 13.04
CA SER A 61 -7.16 7.22 14.50
C SER A 61 -6.42 8.45 15.02
N PRO A 62 -6.96 9.18 16.02
CA PRO A 62 -6.21 10.24 16.68
C PRO A 62 -5.19 9.64 17.66
N ASP A 63 -3.94 10.05 17.52
CA ASP A 63 -2.84 9.74 18.45
C ASP A 63 -2.25 11.05 18.97
N ASN A 64 -2.35 11.28 20.29
CA ASN A 64 -1.74 12.44 20.97
C ASN A 64 -1.91 13.77 20.23
N ASN A 65 -3.16 14.12 19.87
CA ASN A 65 -3.52 15.37 19.17
C ASN A 65 -3.03 15.47 17.70
N THR A 66 -2.57 14.36 17.12
CA THR A 66 -2.20 14.20 15.71
C THR A 66 -3.09 13.13 15.07
N GLN A 67 -3.58 13.36 13.86
CA GLN A 67 -4.28 12.34 13.10
C GLN A 67 -3.27 11.38 12.46
N ILE A 68 -3.46 10.08 12.69
CA ILE A 68 -2.67 9.00 12.08
C ILE A 68 -3.60 8.15 11.24
N GLU A 69 -3.10 7.76 10.07
CA GLU A 69 -3.73 6.81 9.18
C GLU A 69 -2.99 5.48 9.24
N LYS A 70 -3.76 4.39 9.14
CA LYS A 70 -3.24 3.05 8.96
C LYS A 70 -3.87 2.46 7.70
N ALA A 71 -3.06 2.32 6.66
CA ALA A 71 -3.45 1.69 5.42
C ALA A 71 -3.12 0.21 5.45
N LYS A 72 -4.05 -0.61 4.98
CA LYS A 72 -3.94 -2.07 4.88
C LYS A 72 -4.31 -2.50 3.46
N LEU A 73 -3.33 -2.91 2.68
CA LEU A 73 -3.48 -3.43 1.32
C LEU A 73 -3.39 -4.95 1.33
N SER A 74 -4.39 -5.63 0.75
CA SER A 74 -4.44 -7.08 0.65
C SER A 74 -4.62 -7.51 -0.80
N PHE A 75 -3.77 -8.42 -1.28
CA PHE A 75 -3.87 -8.96 -2.64
C PHE A 75 -3.30 -10.37 -2.73
N THR A 76 -3.64 -11.05 -3.83
CA THR A 76 -3.19 -12.41 -4.12
C THR A 76 -2.48 -12.43 -5.46
N THR A 77 -1.32 -13.08 -5.52
CA THR A 77 -0.52 -13.22 -6.75
C THR A 77 0.20 -14.57 -6.76
N LEU A 78 0.71 -14.97 -7.94
CA LEU A 78 1.66 -16.08 -8.06
C LEU A 78 3.11 -15.61 -7.88
N ASP A 79 3.35 -14.31 -8.02
CA ASP A 79 4.69 -13.72 -7.97
C ASP A 79 5.24 -13.70 -6.54
N THR A 80 6.55 -13.91 -6.43
CA THR A 80 7.28 -13.75 -5.18
C THR A 80 7.86 -12.34 -5.11
N LEU A 81 7.42 -11.56 -4.12
CA LEU A 81 7.92 -10.20 -3.92
C LEU A 81 9.25 -10.22 -3.15
N PRO A 82 10.17 -9.28 -3.45
CA PRO A 82 11.45 -9.18 -2.74
C PRO A 82 11.28 -8.54 -1.36
N THR A 83 10.74 -9.29 -0.39
CA THR A 83 10.46 -8.83 0.97
C THR A 83 11.71 -8.62 1.84
N SER A 84 12.91 -8.84 1.31
CA SER A 84 14.19 -8.58 1.99
C SER A 84 14.55 -7.09 2.04
N MET A 85 13.86 -6.25 1.29
CA MET A 85 14.08 -4.80 1.23
C MET A 85 12.75 -4.05 1.46
N PRO A 86 12.81 -2.78 1.92
CA PRO A 86 11.62 -1.97 2.07
C PRO A 86 11.01 -1.65 0.70
N LEU A 87 9.74 -2.04 0.54
CA LEU A 87 8.95 -1.79 -0.68
C LEU A 87 7.81 -0.84 -0.39
N ALA A 88 7.52 0.01 -1.37
CA ALA A 88 6.30 0.77 -1.45
C ALA A 88 5.41 0.23 -2.58
N PHE A 89 4.10 0.41 -2.42
CA PHE A 89 3.10 -0.11 -3.34
C PHE A 89 2.37 1.03 -4.02
N LEU A 90 2.30 0.97 -5.34
CA LEU A 90 1.53 1.89 -6.17
C LEU A 90 0.21 1.21 -6.53
N ILE A 91 -0.89 1.89 -6.26
CA ILE A 91 -2.25 1.40 -6.43
C ILE A 91 -2.89 2.27 -7.50
N THR A 92 -3.49 1.63 -8.50
CA THR A 92 -4.30 2.30 -9.52
C THR A 92 -5.75 1.84 -9.39
N THR A 93 -6.67 2.80 -9.46
CA THR A 93 -8.11 2.54 -9.41
C THR A 93 -8.75 2.66 -10.79
N SER A 94 -9.94 2.07 -10.96
CA SER A 94 -10.73 2.14 -12.19
C SER A 94 -11.19 3.56 -12.53
N ALA A 95 -11.22 4.46 -11.54
CA ALA A 95 -11.48 5.88 -11.73
C ALA A 95 -10.28 6.66 -12.28
N GLY A 96 -9.13 6.01 -12.49
CA GLY A 96 -7.89 6.65 -12.93
C GLY A 96 -7.13 7.38 -11.80
N ASN A 97 -7.51 7.16 -10.54
CA ASN A 97 -6.78 7.72 -9.40
C ASN A 97 -5.60 6.80 -9.04
N HIS A 98 -4.48 7.42 -8.69
CA HIS A 98 -3.25 6.74 -8.33
C HIS A 98 -2.85 7.08 -6.89
N TYR A 99 -2.45 6.05 -6.14
CA TYR A 99 -2.06 6.17 -4.74
C TYR A 99 -0.78 5.41 -4.47
N ILE A 100 0.01 5.91 -3.54
CA ILE A 100 1.20 5.22 -3.03
C ILE A 100 1.02 4.90 -1.55
N LEU A 101 1.43 3.68 -1.18
CA LEU A 101 1.50 3.17 0.18
C LEU A 101 2.95 2.86 0.51
N GLY A 102 3.52 3.67 1.40
CA GLY A 102 4.93 3.64 1.78
C GLY A 102 5.70 4.87 1.30
N THR A 103 6.81 5.13 1.97
CA THR A 103 7.70 6.27 1.71
C THR A 103 9.17 5.86 1.75
N ARG A 104 10.06 6.77 1.36
CA ARG A 104 11.50 6.59 1.51
C ARG A 104 11.95 6.68 2.97
N GLU A 105 11.31 7.56 3.74
CA GLU A 105 11.61 7.77 5.15
C GLU A 105 11.31 6.54 6.02
N LYS A 106 11.98 6.48 7.18
CA LYS A 106 11.83 5.38 8.13
C LYS A 106 10.41 5.31 8.69
N LEU A 107 10.01 4.09 9.02
CA LEU A 107 8.64 3.55 9.12
C LEU A 107 8.22 2.95 7.76
N TYR A 108 8.81 1.82 7.40
CA TYR A 108 8.49 1.15 6.13
C TYR A 108 7.19 0.34 6.23
N PRO A 109 6.49 0.12 5.10
CA PRO A 109 5.38 -0.82 5.05
C PRO A 109 5.80 -2.21 5.54
N THR A 110 4.99 -2.80 6.41
CA THR A 110 5.17 -4.17 6.88
C THR A 110 4.45 -5.11 5.93
N ILE A 111 5.16 -6.07 5.36
CA ILE A 111 4.63 -7.05 4.41
C ILE A 111 4.53 -8.40 5.10
N LYS A 112 3.32 -8.95 5.19
CA LYS A 112 3.07 -10.32 5.62
C LYS A 112 2.69 -11.15 4.41
N VAL A 113 3.31 -12.31 4.27
CA VAL A 113 3.00 -13.29 3.21
C VAL A 113 2.45 -14.57 3.81
N THR A 114 1.32 -15.01 3.30
CA THR A 114 0.74 -16.31 3.58
C THR A 114 0.84 -17.14 2.32
N LYS A 115 1.63 -18.22 2.37
CA LYS A 115 1.80 -19.16 1.26
C LYS A 115 0.84 -20.31 1.43
N ASN A 116 0.02 -20.59 0.43
CA ASN A 116 -0.81 -21.78 0.42
C ASN A 116 -0.17 -22.81 -0.53
N THR A 117 0.55 -23.76 0.05
CA THR A 117 1.14 -24.89 -0.69
C THR A 117 0.17 -26.07 -0.66
N SER A 118 -0.79 -26.05 -1.57
CA SER A 118 -1.75 -27.16 -1.72
C SER A 118 -1.07 -28.35 -2.40
N LYS A 119 -0.47 -29.26 -1.63
CA LYS A 119 0.01 -30.62 -2.01
C LYS A 119 1.02 -30.73 -3.18
N PRO A 120 1.80 -31.83 -3.27
CA PRO A 120 2.89 -31.99 -4.25
C PRO A 120 2.45 -32.27 -5.71
N ASP A 121 1.18 -32.06 -6.07
CA ASP A 121 0.68 -32.38 -7.42
C ASP A 121 0.23 -31.09 -8.13
N ALA A 122 1.18 -30.48 -8.83
CA ALA A 122 0.99 -29.59 -9.98
C ALA A 122 0.11 -28.32 -9.87
N GLU A 123 -0.22 -27.79 -8.69
CA GLU A 123 -0.83 -26.44 -8.58
C GLU A 123 0.20 -25.34 -8.27
N ALA A 124 0.12 -24.24 -9.02
CA ALA A 124 0.98 -23.07 -8.81
C ALA A 124 0.81 -22.52 -7.39
N SER A 125 1.92 -22.26 -6.69
CA SER A 125 1.90 -21.71 -5.33
C SER A 125 1.28 -20.31 -5.32
N VAL A 126 0.11 -20.19 -4.69
CA VAL A 126 -0.58 -18.92 -4.54
C VAL A 126 -0.05 -18.20 -3.29
N HIS A 127 0.33 -16.94 -3.47
CA HIS A 127 0.84 -16.07 -2.42
C HIS A 127 -0.18 -14.98 -2.09
N ARG A 128 -0.63 -14.96 -0.83
CA ARG A 128 -1.46 -13.87 -0.31
C ARG A 128 -0.59 -12.89 0.45
N TYR A 129 -0.59 -11.63 0.04
CA TYR A 129 0.14 -10.56 0.70
C TYR A 129 -0.82 -9.64 1.44
N GLU A 130 -0.41 -9.27 2.65
CA GLU A 130 -1.04 -8.25 3.47
C GLU A 130 0.03 -7.22 3.84
N VAL A 131 -0.13 -6.01 3.31
CA VAL A 131 0.77 -4.89 3.53
C VAL A 131 0.09 -3.91 4.48
N SER A 132 0.78 -3.53 5.55
CA SER A 132 0.29 -2.54 6.51
C SER A 132 1.27 -1.40 6.64
N PHE A 133 0.78 -0.16 6.60
CA PHE A 133 1.58 1.04 6.74
C PHE A 133 0.86 2.06 7.62
N THR A 134 1.58 2.63 8.58
CA THR A 134 1.04 3.59 9.55
C THR A 134 1.86 4.86 9.50
N ALA A 135 1.20 5.98 9.22
CA ALA A 135 1.82 7.29 9.08
C ALA A 135 0.77 8.40 9.28
N ARG A 136 1.21 9.67 9.37
CA ARG A 136 0.27 10.81 9.37
C ARG A 136 -0.61 10.86 8.11
N LYS A 137 -0.06 10.40 6.98
CA LYS A 137 -0.77 10.12 5.74
C LYS A 137 -0.26 8.80 5.20
N ALA A 138 -1.04 7.73 5.31
CA ALA A 138 -0.61 6.40 4.92
C ALA A 138 -0.91 6.12 3.44
N LEU A 139 -2.01 6.68 2.93
CA LEU A 139 -2.39 6.58 1.53
C LEU A 139 -2.20 7.94 0.85
N ILE A 140 -1.17 8.05 0.03
CA ILE A 140 -0.75 9.33 -0.57
C ILE A 140 -1.20 9.35 -2.04
N PRO A 141 -2.03 10.31 -2.47
CA PRO A 141 -2.32 10.48 -3.89
C PRO A 141 -1.07 10.98 -4.61
N TYR A 142 -0.85 10.49 -5.84
CA TYR A 142 0.25 10.98 -6.69
C TYR A 142 -0.20 11.12 -8.14
N ASN A 143 0.56 11.91 -8.89
CA ASN A 143 0.44 12.06 -10.32
C ASN A 143 1.53 11.20 -10.98
N PRO A 144 1.15 10.21 -11.83
CA PRO A 144 2.10 9.41 -12.59
C PRO A 144 2.83 10.22 -13.66
#